data_AF-A0A0G0YN57-F1
#
_entry.id   AF-A0A0G0YN57-F1
#
_cell.length_a   1.000
_cell.length_b   1.000
_cell.length_c   1.000
_cell.angle_alpha   90.00
_cell.angle_beta   90.00
_cell.angle_gamma   90.00
#
_symmetry.space_group_name_H-M   'P 1'
#
loop_
_entity.id
_entity.type
_entity.pdbx_description
1 polymer ?
#
loop_
_entity_poly.entity_id
_entity_poly.type
_entity_poly.pdbx_seq_one_letter_code
_entity_poly.pdbx_strand_id
1 'polypeptide(L)'
;MKLLKQNMKNIMKTIINFKSQTLLIIVLGVLINPIAAHAIQRSLNGQSGSTQLFSNDANVTITSVNNIHSLGWNGALPVSRGGTGAGAFSNGSILFSNGTSIAEDNTNLFWDDATNMLKVGADAIIHSLIVGLGGGSVDSNTALGKNVLLSNTTGYGNIALGMNALLSNTTGRGNVAVGGGALSANTFPGDNTAIGYLALTSNSGADQNTAVGSFAMTENLTGSANSALGMAALNHNTTGGGNTAVGLSALAGNTSGTNNVAMGFRSLGGNTTGSSNIAIGSGAGQFFSNYNNLTTPGGSIYIGAGTKGYDDNDLNSIVIGTEAIGAGSNKAVIGNSSVTDVYLGSSAGLANLHAANICAVSSGASVPSSIPTAIGQIYIDTSAAKVYISTGTSSSADWAIIN
;
A
#
# COMPACT_ATOMS: atom_id res chain seq x y z
N MET A 1 -18.26 123.45 2.36
CA MET A 1 -19.39 122.51 2.53
C MET A 1 -19.77 121.73 1.26
N LYS A 2 -19.85 122.34 0.06
CA LYS A 2 -20.15 121.62 -1.21
C LYS A 2 -19.11 120.56 -1.61
N LEU A 3 -17.82 120.84 -1.43
CA LEU A 3 -16.72 119.90 -1.74
C LEU A 3 -16.76 118.63 -0.86
N LEU A 4 -17.08 118.79 0.43
CA LEU A 4 -17.18 117.67 1.37
C LEU A 4 -18.35 116.72 1.03
N LYS A 5 -19.51 117.26 0.63
CA LYS A 5 -20.64 116.44 0.15
C LYS A 5 -20.30 115.67 -1.13
N GLN A 6 -19.57 116.29 -2.05
CA GLN A 6 -19.15 115.62 -3.30
C GLN A 6 -18.17 114.47 -3.03
N ASN A 7 -17.20 114.69 -2.14
CA ASN A 7 -16.22 113.66 -1.77
C ASN A 7 -16.88 112.48 -1.05
N MET A 8 -17.82 112.72 -0.12
CA MET A 8 -18.58 111.64 0.51
C MET A 8 -19.44 110.85 -0.49
N LYS A 9 -20.06 111.53 -1.47
CA LYS A 9 -20.86 110.86 -2.50
C LYS A 9 -20.00 109.98 -3.41
N ASN A 10 -18.79 110.42 -3.73
CA ASN A 10 -17.82 109.65 -4.50
C ASN A 10 -17.29 108.44 -3.71
N ILE A 11 -16.94 108.62 -2.43
CA ILE A 11 -16.51 107.52 -1.54
C ILE A 11 -17.63 106.47 -1.40
N MET A 12 -18.87 106.90 -1.23
CA MET A 12 -20.01 106.00 -1.08
C MET A 12 -20.28 105.21 -2.38
N LYS A 13 -20.15 105.84 -3.56
CA LYS A 13 -20.18 105.14 -4.86
C LYS A 13 -19.06 104.11 -5.00
N THR A 14 -17.84 104.46 -4.60
CA THR A 14 -16.69 103.54 -4.67
C THR A 14 -16.89 102.33 -3.75
N ILE A 15 -17.39 102.53 -2.52
CA ILE A 15 -17.67 101.45 -1.57
C ILE A 15 -18.77 100.50 -2.09
N ILE A 16 -19.83 101.04 -2.69
CA ILE A 16 -20.92 100.24 -3.28
C ILE A 16 -20.41 99.39 -4.46
N ASN A 17 -19.60 99.97 -5.35
CA ASN A 17 -19.00 99.23 -6.46
C ASN A 17 -18.05 98.12 -5.98
N PHE A 18 -17.26 98.38 -4.93
CA PHE A 18 -16.35 97.38 -4.37
C PHE A 18 -17.12 96.18 -3.78
N LYS A 19 -18.16 96.43 -2.99
CA LYS A 19 -19.02 95.36 -2.43
C LYS A 19 -19.74 94.55 -3.52
N SER A 20 -20.20 95.21 -4.58
CA SER A 20 -20.86 94.54 -5.71
C SER A 20 -19.91 93.62 -6.46
N GLN A 21 -18.65 94.00 -6.65
CA GLN A 21 -17.66 93.13 -7.30
C GLN A 21 -17.25 91.96 -6.41
N THR A 22 -17.08 92.17 -5.09
CA THR A 22 -16.79 91.05 -4.16
C THR A 22 -17.94 90.06 -4.11
N LEU A 23 -19.20 90.53 -4.09
CA LEU A 23 -20.38 89.67 -4.13
C LEU A 23 -20.49 88.91 -5.46
N LEU A 24 -20.19 89.56 -6.59
CA LEU A 24 -20.17 88.92 -7.90
C LEU A 24 -19.07 87.86 -7.99
N ILE A 25 -17.88 88.09 -7.42
CA ILE A 25 -16.78 87.11 -7.35
C ILE A 25 -17.14 85.92 -6.46
N ILE A 26 -17.84 86.14 -5.34
CA ILE A 26 -18.32 85.05 -4.47
C ILE A 26 -19.40 84.24 -5.19
N VAL A 27 -20.36 84.89 -5.84
CA VAL A 27 -21.43 84.22 -6.59
C VAL A 27 -20.87 83.46 -7.81
N LEU A 28 -19.94 84.04 -8.57
CA LEU A 28 -19.22 83.32 -9.63
C LEU A 28 -18.35 82.20 -9.05
N GLY A 29 -17.67 82.40 -7.93
CA GLY A 29 -16.84 81.38 -7.28
C GLY A 29 -17.63 80.16 -6.81
N VAL A 30 -18.89 80.35 -6.42
CA VAL A 30 -19.84 79.27 -6.05
C VAL A 30 -20.50 78.63 -7.28
N LEU A 31 -20.71 79.37 -8.36
CA LEU A 31 -21.32 78.84 -9.60
C LEU A 31 -20.31 78.15 -10.54
N ILE A 32 -19.01 78.51 -10.49
CA ILE A 32 -17.97 77.97 -11.38
C ILE A 32 -17.15 76.86 -10.71
N ASN A 33 -17.22 76.69 -9.39
CA ASN A 33 -16.71 75.49 -8.72
C ASN A 33 -17.86 74.49 -8.52
N PRO A 34 -18.05 73.48 -9.40
CA PRO A 34 -18.81 72.31 -9.01
C PRO A 34 -18.13 71.73 -7.78
N ILE A 35 -18.87 71.72 -6.67
CA ILE A 35 -18.53 71.00 -5.44
C ILE A 35 -18.04 69.63 -5.88
N ALA A 36 -16.78 69.32 -5.57
CA ALA A 36 -16.14 68.05 -5.88
C ALA A 36 -17.11 66.91 -5.57
N ALA A 37 -17.29 66.04 -6.56
CA ALA A 37 -18.25 64.96 -6.59
C ALA A 37 -18.38 64.24 -5.23
N HIS A 38 -19.52 64.46 -4.57
CA HIS A 38 -20.06 63.47 -3.66
C HIS A 38 -20.63 62.33 -4.52
N ALA A 39 -19.77 61.38 -4.90
CA ALA A 39 -20.21 60.07 -5.35
C ALA A 39 -19.63 59.02 -4.40
N ILE A 40 -20.14 59.02 -3.17
CA ILE A 40 -20.15 57.78 -2.39
C ILE A 40 -21.24 56.91 -3.03
N GLN A 41 -20.91 56.17 -4.09
CA GLN A 41 -21.79 55.21 -4.75
C GLN A 41 -22.00 54.03 -3.79
N ARG A 42 -23.02 54.10 -2.93
CA ARG A 42 -23.29 53.10 -1.88
C ARG A 42 -24.31 52.03 -2.26
N SER A 43 -24.82 52.00 -3.49
CA SER A 43 -25.65 50.87 -3.95
C SER A 43 -25.53 50.67 -5.45
N LEU A 44 -25.14 49.45 -5.85
CA LEU A 44 -25.16 49.01 -7.24
C LEU A 44 -26.50 48.36 -7.62
N ASN A 45 -27.43 48.18 -6.67
CA ASN A 45 -28.74 47.57 -6.91
C ASN A 45 -29.51 48.35 -7.98
N GLY A 46 -29.99 47.66 -9.01
CA GLY A 46 -30.73 48.24 -10.13
C GLY A 46 -29.90 48.89 -11.24
N GLN A 47 -28.56 48.81 -11.19
CA GLN A 47 -27.70 49.29 -12.29
C GLN A 47 -27.46 48.17 -13.32
N SER A 48 -27.37 48.55 -14.61
CA SER A 48 -26.99 47.66 -15.72
C SER A 48 -25.73 48.18 -16.40
N GLY A 49 -24.75 47.30 -16.63
CA GLY A 49 -23.48 47.64 -17.29
C GLY A 49 -22.25 47.44 -16.40
N SER A 50 -21.08 47.81 -16.93
CA SER A 50 -19.78 47.63 -16.27
C SER A 50 -19.34 48.94 -15.59
N THR A 51 -19.08 48.88 -14.28
CA THR A 51 -18.58 50.01 -13.48
C THR A 51 -17.16 49.71 -13.02
N GLN A 52 -16.22 50.62 -13.23
CA GLN A 52 -14.85 50.47 -12.71
C GLN A 52 -14.87 50.50 -11.19
N LEU A 53 -14.22 49.52 -10.56
CA LEU A 53 -14.17 49.41 -9.10
C LEU A 53 -13.12 50.34 -8.48
N PHE A 54 -12.01 50.55 -9.18
CA PHE A 54 -10.91 51.42 -8.76
C PHE A 54 -10.65 52.49 -9.82
N SER A 55 -10.61 53.76 -9.41
CA SER A 55 -10.44 54.89 -10.34
C SER A 55 -9.09 54.93 -11.05
N ASN A 56 -8.11 54.18 -10.55
CA ASN A 56 -6.76 54.05 -11.09
C ASN A 56 -6.49 52.71 -11.80
N ASP A 57 -7.47 51.81 -11.84
CA ASP A 57 -7.35 50.52 -12.53
C ASP A 57 -8.62 50.20 -13.31
N ALA A 58 -8.57 50.49 -14.61
CA ALA A 58 -9.66 50.22 -15.54
C ALA A 58 -9.92 48.73 -15.77
N ASN A 59 -9.01 47.84 -15.32
CA ASN A 59 -9.11 46.41 -15.55
C ASN A 59 -9.97 45.68 -14.52
N VAL A 60 -10.38 46.33 -13.42
CA VAL A 60 -11.28 45.73 -12.41
C VAL A 60 -12.65 46.38 -12.49
N THR A 61 -13.65 45.59 -12.87
CA THR A 61 -15.01 46.10 -13.08
C THR A 61 -16.03 45.27 -12.32
N ILE A 62 -17.14 45.88 -11.94
CA ILE A 62 -18.34 45.18 -11.49
C ILE A 62 -19.37 45.27 -12.61
N THR A 63 -19.75 44.12 -13.15
CA THR A 63 -20.88 44.00 -14.07
C THR A 63 -22.12 43.68 -13.26
N SER A 64 -23.17 44.48 -13.43
CA SER A 64 -24.43 44.31 -12.72
C SER A 64 -25.54 43.96 -13.71
N VAL A 65 -26.24 42.85 -13.48
CA VAL A 65 -27.42 42.43 -14.26
C VAL A 65 -28.44 41.83 -13.31
N ASN A 66 -29.68 42.34 -13.31
CA ASN A 66 -30.79 41.80 -12.51
C ASN A 66 -30.47 41.60 -11.01
N ASN A 67 -29.80 42.57 -10.38
CA ASN A 67 -29.32 42.51 -8.97
C ASN A 67 -28.26 41.44 -8.68
N ILE A 68 -27.65 40.86 -9.71
CA ILE A 68 -26.45 40.03 -9.59
C ILE A 68 -25.26 40.92 -9.96
N HIS A 69 -24.32 41.07 -9.03
CA HIS A 69 -23.08 41.81 -9.21
C HIS A 69 -21.93 40.82 -9.38
N SER A 70 -21.37 40.75 -10.59
CA SER A 70 -20.18 39.94 -10.87
C SER A 70 -18.96 40.85 -10.98
N LEU A 71 -17.93 40.57 -10.18
CA LEU A 71 -16.61 41.16 -10.38
C LEU A 71 -15.97 40.51 -11.61
N GLY A 72 -15.57 41.33 -12.59
CA GLY A 72 -14.88 40.90 -13.80
C GLY A 72 -13.56 41.66 -13.94
N TRP A 73 -12.55 41.00 -14.49
CA TRP A 73 -11.29 41.63 -14.84
C TRP A 73 -10.90 41.39 -16.29
N ASN A 74 -10.20 42.34 -16.91
CA ASN A 74 -9.69 42.20 -18.27
C ASN A 74 -8.15 42.05 -18.23
N GLY A 75 -7.62 40.93 -18.72
CA GLY A 75 -6.20 40.56 -18.60
C GLY A 75 -5.87 39.75 -17.33
N ALA A 76 -4.62 39.75 -16.88
CA ALA A 76 -4.26 39.18 -15.58
C ALA A 76 -4.63 40.17 -14.47
N LEU A 77 -5.28 39.70 -13.40
CA LEU A 77 -5.54 40.50 -12.20
C LEU A 77 -4.35 40.33 -11.23
N PRO A 78 -3.37 41.26 -11.17
CA PRO A 78 -2.31 41.18 -10.19
C PRO A 78 -2.88 41.50 -8.81
N VAL A 79 -3.29 40.48 -8.06
CA VAL A 79 -3.62 40.63 -6.65
C VAL A 79 -2.29 40.76 -5.89
N SER A 80 -1.69 41.95 -5.87
CA SER A 80 -0.55 42.26 -5.00
C SER A 80 -1.02 43.13 -3.83
N ARG A 81 -0.62 42.81 -2.60
CA ARG A 81 -0.82 43.75 -1.49
C ARG A 81 0.15 44.92 -1.70
N GLY A 82 -0.40 46.13 -1.85
CA GLY A 82 0.37 47.36 -1.87
C GLY A 82 1.23 47.53 -0.61
N GLY A 83 2.51 47.83 -0.81
CA GLY A 83 3.48 48.17 0.21
C GLY A 83 4.91 48.10 -0.35
N THR A 84 5.67 49.18 -0.24
CA THR A 84 7.11 49.19 -0.56
C THR A 84 7.83 48.25 0.40
N GLY A 85 8.14 47.03 -0.08
CA GLY A 85 8.75 45.96 0.72
C GLY A 85 8.01 44.62 0.70
N ALA A 86 6.91 44.48 -0.05
CA ALA A 86 6.27 43.17 -0.25
C ALA A 86 7.13 42.29 -1.18
N GLY A 87 7.96 41.45 -0.58
CA GLY A 87 8.52 40.28 -1.25
C GLY A 87 7.39 39.42 -1.83
N ALA A 88 7.65 38.80 -2.98
CA ALA A 88 6.73 37.92 -3.68
C ALA A 88 6.02 36.95 -2.72
N PHE A 89 4.76 36.62 -3.01
CA PHE A 89 4.03 35.59 -2.28
C PHE A 89 4.89 34.31 -2.14
N SER A 90 4.99 33.79 -0.92
CA SER A 90 4.94 32.34 -0.72
C SER A 90 3.47 31.98 -0.53
N ASN A 91 2.87 31.58 -1.65
CA ASN A 91 1.70 30.74 -1.86
C ASN A 91 0.66 30.55 -0.75
N GLY A 92 -0.61 30.87 -1.06
CA GLY A 92 -1.74 30.61 -0.16
C GLY A 92 -3.14 30.98 -0.67
N SER A 93 -3.31 31.50 -1.89
CA SER A 93 -4.64 31.65 -2.49
C SER A 93 -4.61 31.58 -4.00
N ILE A 94 -5.65 30.90 -4.51
CA ILE A 94 -5.94 30.42 -5.86
C ILE A 94 -5.81 31.53 -6.91
N LEU A 95 -5.06 31.26 -7.99
CA LEU A 95 -5.09 32.02 -9.23
C LEU A 95 -5.95 31.27 -10.27
N PHE A 96 -7.13 31.79 -10.60
CA PHE A 96 -7.82 31.41 -11.85
C PHE A 96 -7.19 32.22 -12.98
N SER A 97 -6.17 31.65 -13.62
CA SER A 97 -5.46 32.28 -14.72
C SER A 97 -6.09 31.92 -16.07
N ASN A 98 -6.60 32.92 -16.78
CA ASN A 98 -6.87 32.90 -18.22
C ASN A 98 -5.53 33.00 -18.98
N GLY A 99 -4.79 31.91 -19.07
CA GLY A 99 -3.51 31.91 -19.77
C GLY A 99 -2.94 30.51 -19.95
N THR A 100 -2.87 30.08 -21.20
CA THR A 100 -2.18 28.86 -21.62
C THR A 100 -0.76 28.87 -21.08
N SER A 101 -0.38 27.83 -20.32
CA SER A 101 0.96 27.54 -19.76
C SER A 101 1.46 28.46 -18.63
N ILE A 102 1.02 28.18 -17.40
CA ILE A 102 1.83 28.44 -16.21
C ILE A 102 2.77 27.23 -16.07
N ALA A 103 4.08 27.44 -15.99
CA ALA A 103 5.06 26.36 -15.88
C ALA A 103 4.71 25.40 -14.72
N GLU A 104 4.74 24.10 -15.01
CA GLU A 104 4.33 22.98 -14.16
C GLU A 104 5.21 22.82 -12.89
N ASP A 105 6.25 23.64 -12.69
CA ASP A 105 7.22 23.44 -11.61
C ASP A 105 6.86 24.12 -10.26
N ASN A 106 5.67 24.70 -10.12
CA ASN A 106 5.27 25.39 -8.88
C ASN A 106 4.23 24.61 -8.07
N THR A 107 4.33 24.68 -6.73
CA THR A 107 3.38 24.10 -5.76
C THR A 107 2.02 24.82 -5.74
N ASN A 108 1.70 25.59 -6.78
CA ASN A 108 0.50 26.40 -6.87
C ASN A 108 -0.68 25.52 -7.29
N LEU A 109 -1.87 25.83 -6.75
CA LEU A 109 -3.14 25.35 -7.30
C LEU A 109 -3.53 26.21 -8.50
N PHE A 110 -3.72 25.60 -9.66
CA PHE A 110 -4.19 26.28 -10.88
C PHE A 110 -5.34 25.52 -11.52
N TRP A 111 -6.29 26.25 -12.11
CA TRP A 111 -7.32 25.64 -12.94
C TRP A 111 -6.78 25.48 -14.36
N ASP A 112 -6.80 24.26 -14.89
CA ASP A 112 -6.42 23.95 -16.26
C ASP A 112 -7.69 23.89 -17.13
N ASP A 113 -7.93 24.94 -17.91
CA ASP A 113 -9.08 25.03 -18.82
C ASP A 113 -9.04 23.97 -19.94
N ALA A 114 -7.87 23.46 -20.30
CA ALA A 114 -7.75 22.44 -21.36
C ALA A 114 -8.26 21.08 -20.88
N THR A 115 -8.05 20.75 -19.61
CA THR A 115 -8.54 19.50 -18.99
C THR A 115 -9.78 19.70 -18.13
N ASN A 116 -10.20 20.95 -17.89
CA ASN A 116 -11.28 21.34 -16.99
C ASN A 116 -11.08 20.79 -15.56
N MET A 117 -9.84 20.84 -15.06
CA MET A 117 -9.44 20.29 -13.75
C MET A 117 -8.62 21.30 -12.94
N LEU A 118 -8.78 21.27 -11.62
CA LEU A 118 -7.85 21.91 -10.68
C LEU A 118 -6.59 21.04 -10.54
N LYS A 119 -5.42 21.59 -10.84
CA LYS A 119 -4.11 20.91 -10.84
C LYS A 119 -3.13 21.56 -9.86
N VAL A 120 -2.11 20.79 -9.47
CA VAL A 120 -0.88 21.24 -8.81
C VAL A 120 0.28 20.82 -9.68
N GLY A 121 1.24 21.71 -9.95
CA GLY A 121 2.34 21.42 -10.87
C GLY A 121 3.40 20.49 -10.29
N ALA A 122 3.67 20.62 -9.00
CA ALA A 122 4.61 19.79 -8.25
C ALA A 122 3.91 19.08 -7.07
N ASP A 123 4.65 18.21 -6.37
CA ASP A 123 4.20 17.58 -5.13
C ASP A 123 3.64 18.62 -4.15
N ALA A 124 2.42 18.39 -3.66
CA ALA A 124 1.84 19.22 -2.62
C ALA A 124 2.38 18.80 -1.24
N ILE A 125 2.75 19.78 -0.41
CA ILE A 125 3.15 19.54 0.98
C ILE A 125 2.03 20.02 1.92
N ILE A 126 1.31 19.10 2.54
CA ILE A 126 0.20 19.39 3.45
C ILE A 126 0.61 18.97 4.86
N HIS A 127 0.93 19.91 5.75
CA HIS A 127 1.41 19.59 7.11
C HIS A 127 2.60 18.59 7.11
N SER A 128 3.59 18.81 6.23
CA SER A 128 4.74 17.92 6.01
C SER A 128 4.44 16.57 5.35
N LEU A 129 3.19 16.34 4.92
CA LEU A 129 2.79 15.21 4.08
C LEU A 129 3.03 15.54 2.62
N ILE A 130 3.81 14.72 1.92
CA ILE A 130 3.91 14.77 0.45
C ILE A 130 2.64 14.15 -0.12
N VAL A 131 2.02 14.81 -1.11
CA VAL A 131 0.93 14.30 -1.96
C VAL A 131 1.34 14.54 -3.41
N GLY A 132 1.71 13.47 -4.13
CA GLY A 132 2.18 13.59 -5.51
C GLY A 132 2.99 12.39 -6.00
N LEU A 133 4.11 12.64 -6.67
CA LEU A 133 4.99 11.67 -7.31
C LEU A 133 6.19 11.27 -6.43
N GLY A 134 6.56 12.08 -5.44
CA GLY A 134 7.73 11.85 -4.59
C GLY A 134 9.05 12.18 -5.29
N GLY A 135 10.16 11.65 -4.75
CA GLY A 135 11.50 11.90 -5.32
C GLY A 135 11.63 11.48 -6.79
N GLY A 136 12.38 12.25 -7.56
CA GLY A 136 12.62 12.02 -8.99
C GLY A 136 11.50 12.50 -9.91
N SER A 137 10.38 12.99 -9.37
CA SER A 137 9.24 13.52 -10.15
C SER A 137 8.79 12.59 -11.28
N VAL A 138 8.61 11.31 -10.97
CA VAL A 138 8.23 10.29 -11.95
C VAL A 138 6.72 10.10 -11.95
N ASP A 139 6.06 10.44 -13.06
CA ASP A 139 4.58 10.51 -13.21
C ASP A 139 3.79 9.23 -12.87
N SER A 140 4.47 8.09 -12.77
CA SER A 140 3.84 6.80 -12.43
C SER A 140 3.91 6.43 -10.94
N ASN A 141 4.55 7.25 -10.11
CA ASN A 141 4.59 7.03 -8.67
C ASN A 141 3.39 7.68 -7.97
N THR A 142 3.00 7.12 -6.83
CA THR A 142 2.01 7.71 -5.90
C THR A 142 2.65 7.82 -4.53
N ALA A 143 2.77 9.05 -4.03
CA ALA A 143 3.42 9.37 -2.78
C ALA A 143 2.43 10.06 -1.82
N LEU A 144 2.19 9.45 -0.65
CA LEU A 144 1.37 10.00 0.43
C LEU A 144 2.03 9.73 1.80
N GLY A 145 2.93 10.59 2.25
CA GLY A 145 3.60 10.39 3.54
C GLY A 145 4.63 11.46 3.86
N LYS A 146 5.17 11.45 5.07
CA LYS A 146 6.37 12.23 5.40
C LYS A 146 7.60 11.44 4.96
N ASN A 147 8.52 12.06 4.23
CA ASN A 147 9.74 11.43 3.69
C ASN A 147 9.48 10.17 2.83
N VAL A 148 8.37 10.14 2.09
CA VAL A 148 8.11 9.06 1.12
C VAL A 148 8.96 9.26 -0.13
N LEU A 149 9.52 8.17 -0.68
CA LEU A 149 10.31 8.18 -1.91
C LEU A 149 11.46 9.22 -1.94
N LEU A 150 11.99 9.61 -0.77
CA LEU A 150 12.91 10.76 -0.66
C LEU A 150 14.18 10.60 -1.51
N SER A 151 14.74 9.39 -1.61
CA SER A 151 15.95 9.10 -2.38
C SER A 151 15.68 8.63 -3.82
N ASN A 152 14.42 8.65 -4.27
CA ASN A 152 14.07 8.13 -5.60
C ASN A 152 14.63 9.02 -6.70
N THR A 153 15.34 8.42 -7.65
CA THR A 153 15.94 9.12 -8.78
C THR A 153 15.25 8.77 -10.10
N THR A 154 15.08 7.47 -10.37
CA THR A 154 14.52 6.95 -11.64
C THR A 154 13.51 5.82 -11.46
N GLY A 155 13.27 5.38 -10.22
CA GLY A 155 12.28 4.36 -9.91
C GLY A 155 10.85 4.83 -10.25
N TYR A 156 10.07 3.94 -10.86
CA TYR A 156 8.77 4.25 -11.44
C TYR A 156 7.71 3.19 -11.05
N GLY A 157 6.42 3.53 -11.13
CA GLY A 157 5.33 2.64 -10.79
C GLY A 157 5.25 2.24 -9.31
N ASN A 158 5.74 3.08 -8.40
CA ASN A 158 5.75 2.81 -6.96
C ASN A 158 4.57 3.47 -6.24
N ILE A 159 3.95 2.76 -5.29
CA ILE A 159 2.94 3.30 -4.37
C ILE A 159 3.57 3.38 -2.98
N ALA A 160 3.70 4.58 -2.40
CA ALA A 160 4.30 4.83 -1.10
C ALA A 160 3.33 5.61 -0.20
N LEU A 161 2.70 4.94 0.77
CA LEU A 161 1.74 5.53 1.69
C LEU A 161 2.22 5.33 3.14
N GLY A 162 2.52 6.41 3.86
CA GLY A 162 2.97 6.38 5.25
C GLY A 162 4.36 6.98 5.47
N MET A 163 4.67 7.35 6.72
CA MET A 163 5.97 7.96 7.06
C MET A 163 7.14 7.03 6.71
N ASN A 164 8.12 7.53 5.98
CA ASN A 164 9.32 6.80 5.53
C ASN A 164 9.04 5.57 4.65
N ALA A 165 7.85 5.44 4.04
CA ALA A 165 7.60 4.38 3.07
C ALA A 165 8.49 4.58 1.82
N LEU A 166 9.21 3.54 1.41
CA LEU A 166 10.19 3.60 0.31
C LEU A 166 11.23 4.72 0.43
N LEU A 167 11.61 5.08 1.66
CA LEU A 167 12.53 6.19 1.96
C LEU A 167 13.81 6.19 1.11
N SER A 168 14.50 5.05 1.06
CA SER A 168 15.80 4.87 0.40
C SER A 168 15.71 4.27 -1.01
N ASN A 169 14.51 4.17 -1.60
CA ASN A 169 14.35 3.69 -2.98
C ASN A 169 15.09 4.63 -3.93
N THR A 170 16.00 4.10 -4.75
CA THR A 170 16.74 4.90 -5.75
C THR A 170 16.24 4.63 -7.17
N THR A 171 16.26 3.36 -7.57
CA THR A 171 15.96 2.90 -8.93
C THR A 171 14.90 1.79 -8.97
N GLY A 172 14.44 1.32 -7.80
CA GLY A 172 13.42 0.26 -7.69
C GLY A 172 12.09 0.67 -8.29
N ARG A 173 11.41 -0.29 -8.93
CA ARG A 173 10.14 -0.09 -9.66
C ARG A 173 9.04 -1.02 -9.17
N GLY A 174 7.78 -0.67 -9.41
CA GLY A 174 6.66 -1.58 -9.18
C GLY A 174 6.43 -1.97 -7.72
N ASN A 175 6.93 -1.19 -6.75
CA ASN A 175 6.79 -1.51 -5.34
C ASN A 175 5.51 -0.91 -4.76
N VAL A 176 4.83 -1.64 -3.88
CA VAL A 176 3.71 -1.15 -3.08
C VAL A 176 4.14 -1.13 -1.62
N ALA A 177 4.21 0.03 -0.99
CA ALA A 177 4.59 0.24 0.39
C ALA A 177 3.51 1.03 1.13
N VAL A 178 2.75 0.38 2.00
CA VAL A 178 1.64 0.98 2.76
C VAL A 178 1.85 0.73 4.24
N GLY A 179 2.27 1.76 4.98
CA GLY A 179 2.58 1.70 6.41
C GLY A 179 3.84 2.49 6.75
N GLY A 180 3.97 2.89 8.02
CA GLY A 180 5.16 3.59 8.49
C GLY A 180 6.41 2.70 8.36
N GLY A 181 7.39 3.15 7.59
CA GLY A 181 8.66 2.46 7.34
C GLY A 181 8.57 1.20 6.47
N ALA A 182 7.42 0.95 5.83
CA ALA A 182 7.31 -0.16 4.88
C ALA A 182 8.32 0.02 3.73
N LEU A 183 9.09 -1.03 3.41
CA LEU A 183 10.13 -1.01 2.36
C LEU A 183 11.17 0.12 2.49
N SER A 184 11.46 0.62 3.71
CA SER A 184 12.27 1.83 3.84
C SER A 184 13.71 1.71 3.33
N ALA A 185 14.31 0.52 3.36
CA ALA A 185 15.69 0.28 2.90
C ALA A 185 15.77 -0.34 1.49
N ASN A 186 14.68 -0.35 0.72
CA ASN A 186 14.66 -0.91 -0.63
C ASN A 186 15.59 -0.11 -1.55
N THR A 187 16.71 -0.67 -2.02
CA THR A 187 17.64 0.06 -2.91
C THR A 187 17.51 -0.37 -4.37
N PHE A 188 17.36 -1.68 -4.63
CA PHE A 188 17.17 -2.36 -5.92
C PHE A 188 17.07 -3.89 -5.69
N PRO A 189 16.41 -4.72 -6.53
CA PRO A 189 15.43 -4.44 -7.58
C PRO A 189 13.99 -4.30 -7.03
N GLY A 190 12.99 -4.23 -7.92
CA GLY A 190 11.61 -3.88 -7.62
C GLY A 190 10.64 -5.04 -7.36
N ASP A 191 9.35 -4.78 -7.62
CA ASP A 191 8.24 -5.75 -7.60
C ASP A 191 7.92 -6.35 -6.21
N ASN A 192 8.06 -5.56 -5.15
CA ASN A 192 7.70 -5.97 -3.79
C ASN A 192 6.40 -5.31 -3.32
N THR A 193 5.55 -6.06 -2.61
CA THR A 193 4.36 -5.54 -1.91
C THR A 193 4.58 -5.64 -0.40
N ALA A 194 4.55 -4.51 0.30
CA ALA A 194 4.68 -4.40 1.75
C ALA A 194 3.53 -3.56 2.32
N ILE A 195 2.62 -4.20 3.06
CA ILE A 195 1.46 -3.56 3.67
C ILE A 195 1.48 -3.85 5.17
N GLY A 196 1.84 -2.85 5.98
CA GLY A 196 1.96 -2.96 7.43
C GLY A 196 3.05 -2.06 7.99
N TYR A 197 3.00 -1.80 9.31
CA TYR A 197 4.08 -1.08 9.98
C TYR A 197 5.38 -1.90 9.93
N LEU A 198 6.44 -1.30 9.39
CA LEU A 198 7.76 -1.92 9.21
C LEU A 198 7.77 -3.24 8.40
N ALA A 199 6.77 -3.46 7.55
CA ALA A 199 6.78 -4.60 6.63
C ALA A 199 7.93 -4.47 5.60
N LEU A 200 8.71 -5.54 5.41
CA LEU A 200 9.83 -5.60 4.46
C LEU A 200 10.89 -4.50 4.63
N THR A 201 11.11 -4.03 5.87
CA THR A 201 11.95 -2.84 6.16
C THR A 201 13.40 -2.95 5.65
N SER A 202 14.02 -4.14 5.75
CA SER A 202 15.46 -4.34 5.50
C SER A 202 15.79 -5.02 4.16
N ASN A 203 14.96 -4.80 3.13
CA ASN A 203 15.13 -5.42 1.81
C ASN A 203 16.23 -4.76 0.97
N SER A 204 17.46 -5.31 0.98
CA SER A 204 18.64 -4.70 0.34
C SER A 204 19.03 -5.29 -1.02
N GLY A 205 18.27 -6.27 -1.52
CA GLY A 205 18.57 -6.92 -2.80
C GLY A 205 17.51 -7.89 -3.33
N ALA A 206 16.38 -8.07 -2.65
CA ALA A 206 15.40 -9.07 -3.05
C ALA A 206 14.20 -8.48 -3.83
N ASP A 207 13.62 -9.30 -4.68
CA ASP A 207 12.48 -8.97 -5.54
C ASP A 207 11.33 -9.96 -5.35
N GLN A 208 10.15 -9.57 -5.83
CA GLN A 208 8.95 -10.43 -5.88
C GLN A 208 8.47 -10.91 -4.51
N ASN A 209 8.68 -10.12 -3.45
CA ASN A 209 8.16 -10.45 -2.12
C ASN A 209 6.81 -9.79 -1.85
N THR A 210 5.91 -10.52 -1.19
CA THR A 210 4.64 -9.99 -0.69
C THR A 210 4.60 -10.13 0.83
N ALA A 211 4.64 -9.03 1.57
CA ALA A 211 4.52 -8.96 3.01
C ALA A 211 3.30 -8.14 3.43
N VAL A 212 2.33 -8.77 4.08
CA VAL A 212 1.10 -8.13 4.54
C VAL A 212 0.92 -8.44 6.03
N GLY A 213 1.12 -7.43 6.87
CA GLY A 213 1.11 -7.51 8.33
C GLY A 213 2.22 -6.69 8.94
N SER A 214 2.01 -6.18 10.16
CA SER A 214 3.07 -5.48 10.89
C SER A 214 4.26 -6.40 11.15
N PHE A 215 5.47 -5.90 10.93
CA PHE A 215 6.73 -6.65 11.10
C PHE A 215 6.84 -7.93 10.25
N ALA A 216 6.04 -8.08 9.19
CA ALA A 216 6.21 -9.18 8.23
C ALA A 216 7.52 -8.96 7.45
N MET A 217 8.38 -9.99 7.41
CA MET A 217 9.66 -9.98 6.67
C MET A 217 10.61 -8.82 6.99
N THR A 218 10.66 -8.36 8.25
CA THR A 218 11.47 -7.19 8.64
C THR A 218 12.96 -7.34 8.34
N GLU A 219 13.51 -8.54 8.43
CA GLU A 219 14.95 -8.83 8.30
C GLU A 219 15.34 -9.47 6.95
N ASN A 220 14.44 -9.49 5.97
CA ASN A 220 14.70 -10.05 4.64
C ASN A 220 15.75 -9.24 3.88
N LEU A 221 17.00 -9.74 3.82
CA LEU A 221 18.11 -9.07 3.14
C LEU A 221 18.08 -9.34 1.62
N THR A 222 18.10 -10.61 1.23
CA THR A 222 18.26 -11.02 -0.19
C THR A 222 17.32 -12.16 -0.63
N GLY A 223 16.39 -12.59 0.21
CA GLY A 223 15.45 -13.68 -0.11
C GLY A 223 14.34 -13.22 -1.05
N SER A 224 14.26 -13.76 -2.26
CA SER A 224 13.24 -13.40 -3.26
C SER A 224 12.05 -14.37 -3.32
N ALA A 225 10.96 -13.93 -3.95
CA ALA A 225 9.77 -14.75 -4.22
C ALA A 225 9.10 -15.33 -2.97
N ASN A 226 9.08 -14.60 -1.86
CA ASN A 226 8.41 -15.02 -0.63
C ASN A 226 7.03 -14.35 -0.48
N SER A 227 6.09 -15.06 0.15
CA SER A 227 4.76 -14.54 0.51
C SER A 227 4.52 -14.67 2.01
N ALA A 228 4.43 -13.56 2.74
CA ALA A 228 4.18 -13.48 4.17
C ALA A 228 2.87 -12.73 4.44
N LEU A 229 1.84 -13.43 4.90
CA LEU A 229 0.54 -12.86 5.28
C LEU A 229 0.29 -13.11 6.77
N GLY A 230 0.52 -12.10 7.59
CA GLY A 230 0.37 -12.16 9.05
C GLY A 230 1.39 -11.29 9.77
N MET A 231 1.05 -10.84 10.97
CA MET A 231 2.00 -10.11 11.81
C MET A 231 3.22 -11.00 12.09
N ALA A 232 4.43 -10.47 11.92
CA ALA A 232 5.70 -11.18 12.12
C ALA A 232 5.86 -12.52 11.34
N ALA A 233 5.10 -12.73 10.26
CA ALA A 233 5.35 -13.85 9.35
C ALA A 233 6.71 -13.65 8.64
N LEU A 234 7.53 -14.71 8.57
CA LEU A 234 8.89 -14.67 7.99
C LEU A 234 9.81 -13.56 8.56
N ASN A 235 9.62 -13.15 9.82
CA ASN A 235 10.27 -11.98 10.41
C ASN A 235 11.81 -12.01 10.30
N HIS A 236 12.44 -13.15 10.62
CA HIS A 236 13.89 -13.33 10.64
C HIS A 236 14.48 -13.91 9.34
N ASN A 237 13.70 -14.01 8.26
CA ASN A 237 14.21 -14.53 6.98
C ASN A 237 15.31 -13.60 6.49
N THR A 238 16.52 -14.10 6.22
CA THR A 238 17.64 -13.27 5.73
C THR A 238 17.91 -13.53 4.25
N THR A 239 18.05 -14.79 3.85
CA THR A 239 18.42 -15.19 2.47
C THR A 239 17.49 -16.23 1.84
N GLY A 240 16.57 -16.82 2.61
CA GLY A 240 15.65 -17.84 2.12
C GLY A 240 14.68 -17.31 1.06
N GLY A 241 14.55 -18.01 -0.08
CA GLY A 241 13.62 -17.68 -1.15
C GLY A 241 12.51 -18.72 -1.34
N GLY A 242 11.42 -18.31 -1.99
CA GLY A 242 10.32 -19.21 -2.38
C GLY A 242 9.44 -19.69 -1.21
N ASN A 243 9.43 -19.00 -0.07
CA ASN A 243 8.65 -19.41 1.11
C ASN A 243 7.25 -18.78 1.10
N THR A 244 6.25 -19.54 1.55
CA THR A 244 4.88 -19.06 1.80
C THR A 244 4.55 -19.20 3.29
N ALA A 245 4.28 -18.10 3.97
CA ALA A 245 3.94 -18.03 5.39
C ALA A 245 2.61 -17.29 5.58
N VAL A 246 1.57 -18.00 6.02
CA VAL A 246 0.23 -17.44 6.26
C VAL A 246 -0.16 -17.70 7.71
N GLY A 247 -0.24 -16.63 8.51
CA GLY A 247 -0.57 -16.69 9.93
C GLY A 247 0.38 -15.86 10.78
N LEU A 248 -0.09 -15.50 11.98
CA LEU A 248 0.73 -14.79 12.97
C LEU A 248 1.97 -15.63 13.31
N SER A 249 3.15 -15.05 13.07
CA SER A 249 4.47 -15.68 13.29
C SER A 249 4.69 -17.02 12.57
N ALA A 250 4.01 -17.28 11.45
CA ALA A 250 4.33 -18.42 10.59
C ALA A 250 5.74 -18.26 10.00
N LEU A 251 6.56 -19.31 10.02
CA LEU A 251 7.98 -19.29 9.60
C LEU A 251 8.82 -18.16 10.24
N ALA A 252 8.44 -17.66 11.42
CA ALA A 252 9.08 -16.47 12.00
C ALA A 252 10.58 -16.63 12.25
N GLY A 253 11.05 -17.83 12.59
CA GLY A 253 12.46 -18.14 12.81
C GLY A 253 13.29 -18.49 11.57
N ASN A 254 12.69 -18.55 10.37
CA ASN A 254 13.40 -18.96 9.15
C ASN A 254 14.51 -17.96 8.89
N THR A 255 15.74 -18.41 8.61
CA THR A 255 16.86 -17.54 8.26
C THR A 255 17.29 -17.76 6.81
N SER A 256 17.56 -19.01 6.41
CA SER A 256 18.01 -19.35 5.05
C SER A 256 17.24 -20.49 4.39
N GLY A 257 16.27 -21.09 5.08
CA GLY A 257 15.41 -22.13 4.53
C GLY A 257 14.62 -21.66 3.30
N THR A 258 14.45 -22.55 2.32
CA THR A 258 13.81 -22.24 1.03
C THR A 258 12.62 -23.15 0.74
N ASN A 259 11.69 -22.69 -0.10
CA ASN A 259 10.56 -23.49 -0.60
C ASN A 259 9.68 -24.09 0.51
N ASN A 260 9.55 -23.41 1.65
CA ASN A 260 8.68 -23.85 2.74
C ASN A 260 7.27 -23.27 2.60
N VAL A 261 6.25 -24.05 2.93
CA VAL A 261 4.85 -23.61 3.05
C VAL A 261 4.43 -23.77 4.51
N ALA A 262 4.07 -22.68 5.17
CA ALA A 262 3.59 -22.66 6.54
C ALA A 262 2.26 -21.90 6.62
N MET A 263 1.20 -22.59 7.03
CA MET A 263 -0.14 -22.04 7.14
C MET A 263 -0.70 -22.31 8.54
N GLY A 264 -0.83 -21.26 9.36
CA GLY A 264 -1.35 -21.32 10.71
C GLY A 264 -0.54 -20.46 11.69
N PHE A 265 -1.13 -20.16 12.85
CA PHE A 265 -0.41 -19.49 13.94
C PHE A 265 0.84 -20.28 14.31
N ARG A 266 2.03 -19.66 14.20
CA ARG A 266 3.34 -20.27 14.52
C ARG A 266 3.67 -21.57 13.79
N SER A 267 3.01 -21.86 12.66
CA SER A 267 3.38 -22.97 11.78
C SER A 267 4.83 -22.83 11.32
N LEU A 268 5.64 -23.90 11.45
CA LEU A 268 7.10 -23.90 11.24
C LEU A 268 7.82 -22.72 11.94
N GLY A 269 7.27 -22.19 13.03
CA GLY A 269 7.78 -20.97 13.66
C GLY A 269 9.22 -21.09 14.19
N GLY A 270 9.69 -22.31 14.45
CA GLY A 270 11.05 -22.62 14.88
C GLY A 270 12.03 -22.98 13.76
N ASN A 271 11.59 -23.14 12.51
CA ASN A 271 12.44 -23.51 11.38
C ASN A 271 13.50 -22.44 11.16
N THR A 272 14.78 -22.79 11.00
CA THR A 272 15.86 -21.83 10.72
C THR A 272 16.43 -22.04 9.32
N THR A 273 16.90 -23.24 9.01
CA THR A 273 17.56 -23.55 7.73
C THR A 273 16.86 -24.66 6.94
N GLY A 274 15.87 -25.33 7.55
CA GLY A 274 15.09 -26.38 6.91
C GLY A 274 14.38 -25.91 5.65
N SER A 275 14.30 -26.77 4.63
CA SER A 275 13.81 -26.42 3.30
C SER A 275 12.82 -27.46 2.75
N SER A 276 11.98 -27.02 1.81
CA SER A 276 10.98 -27.87 1.13
C SER A 276 9.97 -28.53 2.06
N ASN A 277 9.62 -27.87 3.17
CA ASN A 277 8.64 -28.38 4.13
C ASN A 277 7.24 -27.82 3.88
N ILE A 278 6.21 -28.61 4.22
CA ILE A 278 4.81 -28.16 4.25
C ILE A 278 4.31 -28.30 5.67
N ALA A 279 3.80 -27.23 6.27
CA ALA A 279 3.14 -27.26 7.56
C ALA A 279 1.81 -26.52 7.51
N ILE A 280 0.72 -27.20 7.88
CA ILE A 280 -0.63 -26.65 7.82
C ILE A 280 -1.34 -26.97 9.14
N GLY A 281 -1.63 -25.94 9.93
CA GLY A 281 -2.23 -26.02 11.25
C GLY A 281 -1.56 -25.08 12.26
N SER A 282 -2.28 -24.71 13.32
CA SER A 282 -1.70 -23.94 14.43
C SER A 282 -0.59 -24.74 15.11
N GLY A 283 0.62 -24.19 15.17
CA GLY A 283 1.80 -24.85 15.75
C GLY A 283 2.31 -26.07 14.97
N ALA A 284 1.80 -26.32 13.76
CA ALA A 284 2.24 -27.44 12.93
C ALA A 284 3.73 -27.32 12.59
N GLY A 285 4.53 -28.34 12.88
CA GLY A 285 5.97 -28.35 12.62
C GLY A 285 6.75 -27.33 13.43
N GLN A 286 6.20 -26.79 14.53
CA GLN A 286 6.92 -25.82 15.37
C GLN A 286 7.99 -26.51 16.23
N PHE A 287 7.68 -27.71 16.71
CA PHE A 287 8.50 -28.48 17.64
C PHE A 287 8.73 -29.90 17.14
N PHE A 288 9.75 -30.55 17.69
CA PHE A 288 9.88 -32.01 17.62
C PHE A 288 9.41 -32.68 18.92
N SER A 289 9.55 -34.01 19.02
CA SER A 289 8.95 -34.84 20.08
C SER A 289 9.25 -34.39 21.53
N ASN A 290 10.40 -33.74 21.75
CA ASN A 290 10.82 -33.23 23.06
C ASN A 290 10.41 -31.77 23.32
N TYR A 291 9.49 -31.19 22.54
CA TYR A 291 9.02 -29.79 22.66
C TYR A 291 10.09 -28.71 22.43
N ASN A 292 11.24 -29.09 21.90
CA ASN A 292 12.25 -28.16 21.40
C ASN A 292 11.89 -27.74 19.97
N ASN A 293 12.36 -26.56 19.55
CA ASN A 293 12.11 -26.04 18.21
C ASN A 293 12.58 -27.03 17.13
N LEU A 294 11.74 -27.23 16.12
CA LEU A 294 12.10 -27.96 14.91
C LEU A 294 12.75 -26.96 13.94
N THR A 295 14.08 -26.96 13.90
CA THR A 295 14.92 -25.95 13.25
C THR A 295 15.47 -26.38 11.90
N THR A 296 15.72 -27.68 11.69
CA THR A 296 16.32 -28.22 10.46
C THR A 296 15.52 -29.32 9.72
N PRO A 297 14.16 -29.31 9.70
CA PRO A 297 13.40 -30.29 8.92
C PRO A 297 13.63 -30.12 7.41
N GLY A 298 13.52 -31.19 6.63
CA GLY A 298 13.77 -31.12 5.19
C GLY A 298 12.87 -32.03 4.38
N GLY A 299 12.12 -31.48 3.42
CA GLY A 299 11.22 -32.27 2.58
C GLY A 299 10.06 -32.90 3.35
N SER A 300 9.69 -32.36 4.51
CA SER A 300 8.72 -32.98 5.42
C SER A 300 7.36 -32.29 5.39
N ILE A 301 6.30 -33.05 5.69
CA ILE A 301 4.90 -32.63 5.67
C ILE A 301 4.32 -32.75 7.09
N TYR A 302 3.75 -31.68 7.61
CA TYR A 302 3.14 -31.58 8.94
C TYR A 302 1.73 -31.01 8.82
N ILE A 303 0.69 -31.83 8.86
CA ILE A 303 -0.70 -31.38 8.64
C ILE A 303 -1.56 -31.71 9.86
N GLY A 304 -2.01 -30.69 10.56
CA GLY A 304 -2.79 -30.79 11.80
C GLY A 304 -2.30 -29.81 12.85
N ALA A 305 -3.20 -29.35 13.73
CA ALA A 305 -2.79 -28.49 14.83
C ALA A 305 -1.82 -29.24 15.75
N GLY A 306 -0.69 -28.62 16.09
CA GLY A 306 0.29 -29.17 17.01
C GLY A 306 1.03 -30.42 16.53
N THR A 307 1.01 -30.74 15.24
CA THR A 307 1.87 -31.80 14.69
C THR A 307 3.34 -31.49 14.94
N LYS A 308 4.12 -32.51 15.32
CA LYS A 308 5.55 -32.37 15.66
C LYS A 308 6.39 -33.30 14.80
N GLY A 309 7.62 -32.89 14.53
CA GLY A 309 8.65 -33.82 14.07
C GLY A 309 9.05 -34.80 15.17
N TYR A 310 9.82 -35.83 14.83
CA TYR A 310 10.40 -36.72 15.84
C TYR A 310 11.65 -36.12 16.47
N ASP A 311 12.56 -35.63 15.64
CA ASP A 311 13.82 -34.97 16.00
C ASP A 311 14.02 -33.69 15.17
N ASP A 312 15.11 -32.96 15.39
CA ASP A 312 15.35 -31.67 14.73
C ASP A 312 15.59 -31.79 13.21
N ASN A 313 16.24 -32.88 12.81
CA ASN A 313 16.59 -33.20 11.43
C ASN A 313 15.59 -34.22 10.85
N ASP A 314 14.30 -33.93 11.00
CA ASP A 314 13.22 -34.80 10.53
C ASP A 314 13.05 -34.63 9.01
N LEU A 315 13.73 -35.50 8.25
CA LEU A 315 13.83 -35.44 6.79
C LEU A 315 12.84 -36.39 6.12
N ASN A 316 12.17 -35.93 5.06
CA ASN A 316 11.27 -36.74 4.24
C ASN A 316 10.20 -37.46 5.08
N SER A 317 9.63 -36.76 6.06
CA SER A 317 8.64 -37.29 6.98
C SER A 317 7.25 -36.78 6.63
N ILE A 318 6.23 -37.61 6.86
CA ILE A 318 4.82 -37.23 6.70
C ILE A 318 4.15 -37.40 8.05
N VAL A 319 3.65 -36.33 8.64
CA VAL A 319 2.98 -36.32 9.94
C VAL A 319 1.63 -35.65 9.79
N ILE A 320 0.55 -36.43 9.91
CA ILE A 320 -0.81 -35.96 9.68
C ILE A 320 -1.67 -36.28 10.89
N GLY A 321 -2.43 -35.31 11.38
CA GLY A 321 -3.37 -35.44 12.50
C GLY A 321 -3.05 -34.50 13.66
N THR A 322 -4.08 -34.00 14.34
CA THR A 322 -3.92 -33.11 15.49
C THR A 322 -3.04 -33.75 16.57
N GLU A 323 -2.02 -33.03 17.02
CA GLU A 323 -1.02 -33.47 17.99
C GLU A 323 -0.25 -34.76 17.61
N ALA A 324 -0.27 -35.17 16.33
CA ALA A 324 0.54 -36.30 15.88
C ALA A 324 2.04 -35.98 16.00
N ILE A 325 2.84 -36.98 16.39
CA ILE A 325 4.29 -36.88 16.52
C ILE A 325 4.91 -37.78 15.46
N GLY A 326 5.83 -37.25 14.67
CA GLY A 326 6.58 -38.02 13.68
C GLY A 326 7.33 -39.21 14.29
N ALA A 327 7.77 -40.14 13.45
CA ALA A 327 8.52 -41.32 13.87
C ALA A 327 10.01 -41.27 13.44
N GLY A 328 10.46 -40.11 12.95
CA GLY A 328 11.80 -39.88 12.41
C GLY A 328 11.81 -39.95 10.89
N SER A 329 12.96 -39.61 10.32
CA SER A 329 13.15 -39.45 8.88
C SER A 329 12.65 -40.64 8.05
N ASN A 330 12.10 -40.35 6.86
CA ASN A 330 11.58 -41.32 5.89
C ASN A 330 10.39 -42.14 6.39
N LYS A 331 9.58 -41.60 7.30
CA LYS A 331 8.42 -42.30 7.84
C LYS A 331 7.16 -41.44 7.75
N ALA A 332 6.03 -42.12 7.61
CA ALA A 332 4.71 -41.53 7.67
C ALA A 332 4.01 -41.90 8.98
N VAL A 333 3.45 -40.91 9.67
CA VAL A 333 2.57 -41.04 10.83
C VAL A 333 1.23 -40.40 10.48
N ILE A 334 0.15 -41.17 10.59
CA ILE A 334 -1.22 -40.70 10.37
C ILE A 334 -2.02 -40.97 11.64
N GLY A 335 -2.32 -39.90 12.38
CA GLY A 335 -3.03 -39.93 13.64
C GLY A 335 -2.14 -39.89 14.87
N ASN A 336 -2.78 -39.74 16.02
CA ASN A 336 -2.19 -39.89 17.34
C ASN A 336 -2.81 -41.13 18.04
N SER A 337 -2.54 -41.34 19.33
CA SER A 337 -3.06 -42.50 20.08
C SER A 337 -4.59 -42.56 20.21
N SER A 338 -5.30 -41.48 19.88
CA SER A 338 -6.77 -41.43 19.89
C SER A 338 -7.40 -41.83 18.55
N VAL A 339 -6.62 -41.98 17.48
CA VAL A 339 -7.11 -42.50 16.20
C VAL A 339 -7.22 -44.03 16.30
N THR A 340 -8.45 -44.56 16.23
CA THR A 340 -8.71 -46.00 16.35
C THR A 340 -8.68 -46.74 15.02
N ASP A 341 -9.01 -46.05 13.93
CA ASP A 341 -9.17 -46.64 12.61
C ASP A 341 -8.59 -45.72 11.54
N VAL A 342 -7.86 -46.29 10.59
CA VAL A 342 -7.34 -45.59 9.41
C VAL A 342 -7.97 -46.23 8.17
N TYR A 343 -8.92 -45.52 7.56
CA TYR A 343 -9.59 -45.96 6.34
C TYR A 343 -8.78 -45.53 5.11
N LEU A 344 -8.20 -46.50 4.39
CA LEU A 344 -7.51 -46.26 3.11
C LEU A 344 -8.45 -46.34 1.89
N GLY A 345 -9.74 -46.61 2.13
CA GLY A 345 -10.83 -46.58 1.16
C GLY A 345 -12.17 -46.51 1.91
N SER A 346 -13.11 -45.69 1.43
CA SER A 346 -14.36 -45.37 2.14
C SER A 346 -15.64 -45.65 1.36
N SER A 347 -15.54 -46.19 0.13
CA SER A 347 -16.68 -46.59 -0.71
C SER A 347 -16.49 -48.01 -1.23
N ALA A 348 -17.55 -48.63 -1.77
CA ALA A 348 -17.59 -50.04 -2.24
C ALA A 348 -16.71 -50.34 -3.48
N GLY A 349 -15.58 -49.66 -3.63
CA GLY A 349 -14.59 -49.85 -4.68
C GLY A 349 -13.37 -50.65 -4.21
N LEU A 350 -12.55 -51.07 -5.18
CA LEU A 350 -11.29 -51.78 -4.97
C LEU A 350 -10.16 -50.79 -4.66
N ALA A 351 -10.13 -50.24 -3.44
CA ALA A 351 -9.00 -49.43 -3.00
C ALA A 351 -7.73 -50.30 -2.92
N ASN A 352 -6.84 -50.18 -3.90
CA ASN A 352 -5.59 -50.92 -3.93
C ASN A 352 -4.51 -50.15 -3.16
N LEU A 353 -3.90 -50.80 -2.16
CA LEU A 353 -2.70 -50.28 -1.51
C LEU A 353 -1.45 -50.79 -2.25
N HIS A 354 -0.75 -49.87 -2.92
CA HIS A 354 0.52 -50.17 -3.57
C HIS A 354 1.68 -49.83 -2.64
N ALA A 355 2.25 -50.84 -1.98
CA ALA A 355 3.46 -50.66 -1.15
C ALA A 355 4.53 -51.66 -1.59
N ALA A 356 5.73 -51.17 -1.91
CA ALA A 356 6.78 -51.95 -2.58
C ALA A 356 7.18 -53.25 -1.85
N ASN A 357 6.99 -53.29 -0.53
CA ASN A 357 7.29 -54.44 0.31
C ASN A 357 6.04 -55.08 0.95
N ILE A 358 4.84 -54.57 0.65
CA ILE A 358 3.58 -55.30 0.93
C ILE A 358 3.22 -55.98 -0.38
N CYS A 359 3.61 -57.24 -0.51
CA CYS A 359 3.18 -58.01 -1.67
C CYS A 359 1.65 -58.16 -1.63
N ALA A 360 0.98 -57.91 -2.75
CA ALA A 360 -0.48 -57.70 -2.83
C ALA A 360 -1.27 -58.63 -1.90
N VAL A 361 -2.09 -58.05 -1.00
CA VAL A 361 -2.98 -58.84 -0.14
C VAL A 361 -4.30 -59.01 -0.87
N SER A 362 -4.69 -60.25 -1.12
CA SER A 362 -5.99 -60.60 -1.71
C SER A 362 -6.74 -61.54 -0.76
N SER A 363 -8.06 -61.62 -0.88
CA SER A 363 -8.87 -62.52 -0.05
C SER A 363 -9.92 -63.23 -0.91
N GLY A 364 -10.33 -64.41 -0.46
CA GLY A 364 -11.39 -65.17 -1.10
C GLY A 364 -11.95 -66.26 -0.18
N ALA A 365 -12.90 -67.03 -0.69
CA ALA A 365 -13.64 -68.04 0.05
C ALA A 365 -13.16 -69.48 -0.22
N SER A 366 -11.93 -69.62 -0.72
CA SER A 366 -11.31 -70.92 -1.03
C SER A 366 -9.79 -70.78 -1.08
N VAL A 367 -9.09 -71.91 -1.07
CA VAL A 367 -7.65 -72.01 -1.37
C VAL A 367 -7.35 -71.29 -2.69
N PRO A 368 -6.28 -70.47 -2.76
CA PRO A 368 -5.93 -69.75 -3.97
C PRO A 368 -5.58 -70.72 -5.10
N SER A 369 -6.18 -70.52 -6.28
CA SER A 369 -6.05 -71.40 -7.44
C SER A 369 -5.35 -70.74 -8.63
N SER A 370 -5.17 -69.43 -8.62
CA SER A 370 -4.41 -68.68 -9.62
C SER A 370 -2.92 -68.72 -9.34
N ILE A 371 -2.09 -68.66 -10.39
CA ILE A 371 -0.64 -68.44 -10.26
C ILE A 371 -0.41 -67.09 -9.56
N PRO A 372 0.41 -67.01 -8.49
CA PRO A 372 0.74 -65.74 -7.85
C PRO A 372 1.40 -64.77 -8.82
N THR A 373 1.10 -63.47 -8.71
CA THR A 373 1.64 -62.44 -9.61
C THR A 373 2.99 -61.88 -9.13
N ALA A 374 3.38 -62.14 -7.89
CA ALA A 374 4.65 -61.77 -7.31
C ALA A 374 5.02 -62.74 -6.17
N ILE A 375 6.31 -62.86 -5.83
CA ILE A 375 6.78 -63.61 -4.65
C ILE A 375 6.44 -62.81 -3.38
N GLY A 376 6.00 -63.50 -2.33
CA GLY A 376 5.60 -62.92 -1.05
C GLY A 376 4.14 -62.47 -0.99
N GLN A 377 3.36 -62.66 -2.05
CA GLN A 377 1.96 -62.26 -2.17
C GLN A 377 1.16 -62.94 -1.07
N ILE A 378 0.25 -62.23 -0.42
CA ILE A 378 -0.54 -62.78 0.67
C ILE A 378 -1.97 -63.02 0.18
N TYR A 379 -2.48 -64.22 0.42
CA TYR A 379 -3.88 -64.56 0.15
C TYR A 379 -4.55 -65.05 1.43
N ILE A 380 -5.69 -64.47 1.79
CA ILE A 380 -6.46 -64.83 2.98
C ILE A 380 -7.69 -65.66 2.55
N ASP A 381 -7.69 -66.95 2.88
CA ASP A 381 -8.86 -67.80 2.76
C ASP A 381 -9.76 -67.57 3.99
N THR A 382 -10.79 -66.77 3.78
CA THR A 382 -11.76 -66.37 4.81
C THR A 382 -12.68 -67.50 5.24
N SER A 383 -12.86 -68.52 4.38
CA SER A 383 -13.72 -69.68 4.69
C SER A 383 -13.02 -70.66 5.62
N ALA A 384 -11.72 -70.88 5.39
CA ALA A 384 -10.90 -71.82 6.14
C ALA A 384 -10.09 -71.18 7.27
N ALA A 385 -10.14 -69.85 7.40
CA ALA A 385 -9.31 -69.05 8.30
C ALA A 385 -7.80 -69.32 8.12
N LYS A 386 -7.34 -69.41 6.87
CA LYS A 386 -5.94 -69.68 6.51
C LYS A 386 -5.31 -68.52 5.76
N VAL A 387 -4.01 -68.31 5.99
CA VAL A 387 -3.21 -67.35 5.23
C VAL A 387 -2.22 -68.12 4.37
N TYR A 388 -2.16 -67.75 3.09
CA TYR A 388 -1.22 -68.29 2.12
C TYR A 388 -0.23 -67.20 1.73
N ILE A 389 1.03 -67.56 1.55
CA ILE A 389 2.09 -66.71 1.01
C ILE A 389 2.66 -67.33 -0.25
N SER A 390 2.84 -66.54 -1.30
CA SER A 390 3.48 -67.05 -2.51
C SER A 390 4.98 -67.20 -2.31
N THR A 391 5.52 -68.35 -2.67
CA THR A 391 6.96 -68.65 -2.67
C THR A 391 7.55 -68.66 -4.08
N GLY A 392 6.71 -68.47 -5.09
CA GLY A 392 7.05 -68.48 -6.52
C GLY A 392 5.98 -67.78 -7.35
N THR A 393 6.19 -67.71 -8.68
CA THR A 393 5.27 -67.07 -9.64
C THR A 393 5.05 -67.93 -10.89
N SER A 394 5.42 -69.21 -10.82
CA SER A 394 5.48 -70.13 -11.96
C SER A 394 4.27 -71.07 -12.02
N SER A 395 3.62 -71.30 -10.88
CA SER A 395 2.53 -72.28 -10.75
C SER A 395 1.50 -71.87 -9.69
N SER A 396 0.27 -72.38 -9.81
CA SER A 396 -0.77 -72.27 -8.77
C SER A 396 -0.40 -73.02 -7.49
N ALA A 397 0.59 -73.92 -7.54
CA ALA A 397 1.13 -74.60 -6.37
C ALA A 397 2.13 -73.76 -5.57
N ASP A 398 2.53 -72.58 -6.08
CA ASP A 398 3.50 -71.70 -5.42
C ASP A 398 2.91 -70.97 -4.20
N TRP A 399 1.66 -71.25 -3.83
CA TRP A 399 1.04 -70.79 -2.58
C TRP A 399 1.37 -71.72 -1.42
N ALA A 400 2.17 -71.25 -0.47
CA ALA A 400 2.46 -71.95 0.78
C ALA A 400 1.52 -71.48 1.90
N ILE A 401 0.99 -72.41 2.71
CA ILE A 401 0.24 -72.05 3.92
C ILE A 401 1.21 -71.51 4.98
N ILE A 402 0.85 -70.38 5.59
CA ILE A 402 1.42 -69.92 6.84
C ILE A 402 0.57 -70.54 7.96
N ASN A 403 1.15 -71.50 8.69
CA ASN A 403 0.52 -72.13 9.86
C ASN A 403 0.69 -71.28 11.12
#